data_AF-A0A6I1QXW2-F1
#
_entry.id   AF-A0A6I1QXW2-F1
#
_cell.length_a   1.000
_cell.length_b   1.000
_cell.length_c   1.000
_cell.angle_alpha   90.00
_cell.angle_beta   90.00
_cell.angle_gamma   90.00
#
_symmetry.space_group_name_H-M   'P 1'
#
loop_
_entity.id
_entity.type
_entity.pdbx_description
1 polymer ?
#
loop_
_entity_poly.entity_id
_entity_poly.type
_entity_poly.pdbx_seq_one_letter_code
_entity_poly.pdbx_strand_id
1 'polypeptide(L)'
;MNLLRKLLKPRLLFSVLLFAVSSNAAENSNQPVHLKIGTILASNQSDNFDTRLKPIAKQLKVMKYRSYRLLKEDSQSVPWKENATFEIPGGRLLAISPQESKNKQIALKVRLTEGAKPLLDTTVRLQSRGHFLLGGPPHEGGALVISISASME
;
A
#
# COMPACT_ATOMS: atom_id res chain seq x y z
N MET A 1 -2.67 -3.63 -90.03
CA MET A 1 -2.48 -4.40 -88.79
C MET A 1 -3.37 -3.83 -87.68
N ASN A 2 -4.37 -4.62 -87.29
CA ASN A 2 -5.01 -4.76 -85.97
C ASN A 2 -5.43 -3.48 -85.23
N LEU A 3 -6.73 -3.18 -85.16
CA LEU A 3 -7.65 -3.66 -84.11
C LEU A 3 -7.15 -3.30 -82.70
N LEU A 4 -7.89 -2.42 -82.00
CA LEU A 4 -8.37 -2.80 -80.67
C LEU A 4 -9.56 -1.91 -80.25
N ARG A 5 -10.70 -2.60 -80.12
CA ARG A 5 -11.90 -2.11 -79.47
C ARG A 5 -11.68 -2.08 -77.94
N LYS A 6 -12.58 -1.34 -77.30
CA LYS A 6 -13.39 -1.78 -76.13
C LYS A 6 -12.86 -1.51 -74.72
N LEU A 7 -13.86 -1.09 -73.93
CA LEU A 7 -14.18 -1.43 -72.54
C LEU A 7 -13.76 -0.44 -71.44
N LEU A 8 -14.71 0.44 -71.13
CA LEU A 8 -15.04 0.83 -69.76
C LEU A 8 -15.00 -0.40 -68.83
N LYS A 9 -14.40 -0.24 -67.65
CA LYS A 9 -14.64 -1.11 -66.50
C LYS A 9 -14.93 -0.25 -65.26
N PRO A 10 -15.99 -0.57 -64.49
CA PRO A 10 -16.35 0.15 -63.28
C PRO A 10 -15.40 -0.27 -62.15
N ARG A 11 -14.83 0.70 -61.43
CA ARG A 11 -14.02 0.41 -60.24
C ARG A 11 -14.96 0.07 -59.08
N LEU A 12 -14.96 -1.19 -58.71
CA LEU A 12 -15.60 -1.75 -57.52
C LEU A 12 -15.12 -1.01 -56.26
N LEU A 13 -16.09 -0.48 -55.51
CA LEU A 13 -15.93 0.01 -54.15
C LEU A 13 -15.54 -1.18 -53.24
N PHE A 14 -14.32 -1.15 -52.69
CA PHE A 14 -13.91 -2.06 -51.63
C PHE A 14 -13.96 -1.30 -50.30
N SER A 15 -15.11 -1.41 -49.62
CA SER A 15 -15.28 -0.93 -48.25
C SER A 15 -14.60 -1.90 -47.30
N VAL A 16 -13.42 -1.51 -46.79
CA VAL A 16 -12.76 -2.22 -45.69
C VAL A 16 -13.19 -1.53 -44.40
N LEU A 17 -14.19 -2.10 -43.74
CA LEU A 17 -14.58 -1.71 -42.39
C LEU A 17 -13.58 -2.32 -41.40
N LEU A 18 -12.53 -1.57 -41.06
CA LEU A 18 -11.60 -1.90 -39.99
C LEU A 18 -12.35 -1.84 -38.65
N PHE A 19 -12.72 -3.01 -38.12
CA PHE A 19 -13.11 -3.15 -36.72
C PHE A 19 -11.88 -2.87 -35.85
N ALA A 20 -11.81 -1.66 -35.30
CA ALA A 20 -10.86 -1.32 -34.25
C ALA A 20 -11.29 -2.05 -32.97
N VAL A 21 -10.68 -3.20 -32.70
CA VAL A 21 -10.76 -3.85 -31.39
C VAL A 21 -9.96 -2.99 -30.42
N SER A 22 -10.66 -2.14 -29.67
CA SER A 22 -10.07 -1.42 -28.55
C SER A 22 -9.87 -2.41 -27.42
N SER A 23 -8.68 -3.01 -27.35
CA SER A 23 -8.24 -3.74 -26.15
C SER A 23 -8.08 -2.73 -25.04
N ASN A 24 -9.11 -2.61 -24.18
CA ASN A 24 -8.94 -2.03 -22.85
C ASN A 24 -8.10 -3.02 -22.03
N ALA A 25 -6.79 -3.03 -22.28
CA ALA A 25 -5.84 -3.60 -21.34
C ALA A 25 -5.99 -2.80 -20.05
N ALA A 26 -6.41 -3.50 -18.99
CA ALA A 26 -6.49 -2.95 -17.65
C ALA A 26 -5.21 -2.16 -17.36
N GLU A 27 -5.38 -0.89 -16.99
CA GLU A 27 -4.32 -0.01 -16.51
C GLU A 27 -3.62 -0.71 -15.33
N ASN A 28 -2.48 -1.34 -15.63
CA ASN A 28 -1.59 -1.85 -14.60
C ASN A 28 -1.16 -0.65 -13.77
N SER A 29 -1.62 -0.60 -12.51
CA SER A 29 -1.17 0.39 -11.55
C SER A 29 0.27 0.09 -11.15
N ASN A 30 1.22 0.32 -12.06
CA ASN A 30 2.66 0.16 -11.80
C ASN A 30 3.24 1.31 -10.96
N GLN A 31 2.38 2.17 -10.43
CA GLN A 31 2.77 3.21 -9.50
C GLN A 31 3.23 2.54 -8.19
N PRO A 32 4.38 2.96 -7.63
CA PRO A 32 4.84 2.47 -6.34
C PRO A 32 3.83 2.84 -5.26
N VAL A 33 3.76 2.00 -4.23
CA VAL A 33 2.94 2.27 -3.06
C VAL A 33 3.74 3.07 -2.05
N HIS A 34 3.24 4.23 -1.68
CA HIS A 34 3.80 5.04 -0.61
C HIS A 34 3.39 4.47 0.74
N LEU A 35 4.36 3.91 1.45
CA LEU A 35 4.20 3.42 2.82
C LEU A 35 4.61 4.49 3.81
N LYS A 36 3.85 4.60 4.90
CA LYS A 36 4.19 5.44 6.05
C LYS A 36 3.98 4.67 7.34
N ILE A 37 5.01 4.64 8.17
CA ILE A 37 5.11 3.86 9.40
C ILE A 37 5.30 4.81 10.57
N GLY A 38 4.53 4.61 11.64
CA GLY A 38 4.68 5.34 12.89
C GLY A 38 4.96 4.37 14.03
N THR A 39 6.03 4.60 14.78
CA THR A 39 6.31 3.88 16.03
C THR A 39 5.87 4.74 17.20
N ILE A 40 4.93 4.23 17.99
CA ILE A 40 4.24 4.98 19.04
C ILE A 40 4.48 4.27 20.37
N LEU A 41 4.88 5.01 21.40
CA LEU A 41 4.85 4.53 22.78
C LEU A 41 3.44 4.76 23.34
N ALA A 42 2.77 3.69 23.74
CA ALA A 42 1.52 3.73 24.49
C ALA A 42 1.80 3.36 25.95
N SER A 43 1.45 4.23 26.90
CA SER A 43 1.80 4.04 28.32
C SER A 43 0.70 4.54 29.26
N ASN A 44 0.69 4.02 30.49
CA ASN A 44 -0.17 4.47 31.59
C ASN A 44 0.57 5.34 32.62
N GLN A 45 1.81 5.75 32.32
CA GLN A 45 2.63 6.54 33.24
C GLN A 45 2.37 8.05 33.16
N SER A 46 1.67 8.52 32.12
CA SER A 46 1.28 9.92 31.95
C SER A 46 -0.08 10.00 31.24
N ASP A 47 -0.60 11.23 31.07
CA ASP A 47 -1.84 11.53 30.36
C ASP A 47 -1.60 12.35 29.06
N ASN A 48 -0.35 12.41 28.62
CA ASN A 48 0.04 13.19 27.45
C ASN A 48 -0.33 12.49 26.14
N PHE A 49 -1.01 13.22 25.25
CA PHE A 49 -1.31 12.77 23.89
C PHE A 49 -0.58 13.63 22.86
N ASP A 50 0.26 13.01 22.05
CA ASP A 50 0.99 13.70 20.97
C ASP A 50 0.04 14.14 19.86
N THR A 51 0.01 15.45 19.57
CA THR A 51 -0.92 16.05 18.60
C THR A 51 -0.69 15.56 17.18
N ARG A 52 0.49 15.02 16.86
CA ARG A 52 0.80 14.39 15.55
C ARG A 52 -0.04 13.13 15.32
N LEU A 53 -0.53 12.49 16.38
CA LEU A 53 -1.33 11.26 16.32
C LEU A 53 -2.84 11.53 16.16
N LYS A 54 -3.27 12.79 16.02
CA LYS A 54 -4.67 13.16 15.80
C LYS A 54 -5.38 12.33 14.72
N PRO A 55 -4.78 12.04 13.55
CA PRO A 55 -5.45 11.25 12.50
C PRO A 55 -5.88 9.84 12.94
N ILE A 56 -5.15 9.22 13.89
CA ILE A 56 -5.41 7.86 14.38
C ILE A 56 -5.92 7.82 15.84
N ALA A 57 -6.22 8.98 16.43
CA ALA A 57 -6.58 9.09 17.85
C ALA A 57 -7.76 8.19 18.25
N LYS A 58 -8.78 8.05 17.38
CA LYS A 58 -9.93 7.18 17.64
C LYS A 58 -9.55 5.70 17.72
N GLN A 59 -8.65 5.25 16.85
CA GLN A 59 -8.17 3.86 16.85
C GLN A 59 -7.29 3.60 18.08
N LEU A 60 -6.41 4.55 18.43
CA LEU A 60 -5.57 4.45 19.62
C LEU A 60 -6.39 4.34 20.91
N LYS A 61 -7.48 5.11 21.06
CA LYS A 61 -8.36 5.05 22.25
C LYS A 61 -8.90 3.65 22.55
N VAL A 62 -9.09 2.79 21.54
CA VAL A 62 -9.56 1.40 21.71
C VAL A 62 -8.56 0.56 22.52
N MET A 63 -7.27 0.93 22.50
CA MET A 63 -6.21 0.20 23.19
C MET A 63 -6.10 0.53 24.69
N LYS A 64 -6.90 1.49 25.20
CA LYS A 64 -7.05 1.81 26.63
C LYS A 64 -5.78 2.25 27.38
N TYR A 65 -4.73 2.72 26.69
CA TYR A 65 -3.64 3.45 27.34
C TYR A 65 -4.01 4.92 27.58
N ARG A 66 -3.41 5.52 28.61
CA ARG A 66 -3.62 6.92 29.00
C ARG A 66 -2.79 7.93 28.20
N SER A 67 -1.61 7.52 27.71
CA SER A 67 -0.71 8.38 26.93
C SER A 67 -0.23 7.71 25.65
N TYR A 68 0.00 8.52 24.63
CA TYR A 68 0.54 8.10 23.33
C TYR A 68 1.55 9.13 22.82
N ARG A 69 2.77 8.68 22.51
CA ARG A 69 3.85 9.53 22.02
C ARG A 69 4.46 8.95 20.75
N LEU A 70 4.56 9.73 19.69
CA LEU A 70 5.22 9.31 18.45
C LEU A 70 6.74 9.32 18.71
N LEU A 71 7.35 8.13 18.66
CA LEU A 71 8.80 7.95 18.82
C LEU A 71 9.53 8.17 17.49
N LYS A 72 8.99 7.59 16.41
CA LYS A 72 9.61 7.61 15.08
C LYS A 72 8.54 7.57 14.00
N GLU A 73 8.82 8.21 12.88
CA GLU A 73 8.04 8.12 11.65
C GLU A 73 8.99 7.83 10.48
N ASP A 74 8.65 6.84 9.67
CA ASP A 74 9.39 6.44 8.47
C ASP A 74 8.44 6.42 7.26
N SER A 75 8.96 6.72 6.08
CA SER A 75 8.19 6.63 4.84
C SER A 75 9.05 6.13 3.69
N GLN A 76 8.48 5.29 2.83
CA GLN A 76 9.17 4.75 1.66
C GLN A 76 8.18 4.45 0.54
N SER A 77 8.55 4.79 -0.69
CA SER A 77 7.84 4.33 -1.90
C SER A 77 8.36 2.94 -2.28
N VAL A 78 7.44 1.99 -2.44
CA VAL A 78 7.78 0.57 -2.63
C VAL A 78 7.07 0.02 -3.87
N PRO A 79 7.81 -0.56 -4.83
CA PRO A 79 7.18 -1.27 -5.94
C PRO A 79 6.32 -2.44 -5.46
N TRP A 80 5.36 -2.85 -6.29
CA TRP A 80 4.57 -4.04 -6.00
C TRP A 80 5.46 -5.28 -5.89
N LYS A 81 5.14 -6.15 -4.92
CA LYS A 81 5.85 -7.39 -4.62
C LYS A 81 7.28 -7.25 -4.08
N GLU A 82 7.79 -6.03 -3.92
CA GLU A 82 9.06 -5.76 -3.24
C GLU A 82 8.86 -5.56 -1.73
N ASN A 83 9.94 -5.69 -0.94
CA ASN A 83 9.91 -5.49 0.50
C ASN A 83 10.54 -4.14 0.87
N ALA A 84 9.83 -3.34 1.67
CA ALA A 84 10.43 -2.31 2.51
C ALA A 84 10.66 -2.86 3.90
N THR A 85 11.71 -2.37 4.55
CA THR A 85 12.15 -2.84 5.85
C THR A 85 12.39 -1.66 6.78
N PHE A 86 11.84 -1.72 7.99
CA PHE A 86 11.91 -0.65 8.98
C PHE A 86 12.39 -1.21 10.32
N GLU A 87 13.34 -0.51 10.94
CA GLU A 87 13.79 -0.82 12.30
C GLU A 87 12.77 -0.34 13.33
N ILE A 88 12.44 -1.22 14.27
CA ILE A 88 11.51 -0.98 15.37
C ILE A 88 12.28 -1.18 16.70
N PRO A 89 12.05 -0.32 17.72
CA PRO A 89 12.74 -0.43 19.00
C PRO A 89 12.66 -1.83 19.63
N GLY A 90 13.76 -2.22 20.29
CA GLY A 90 13.92 -3.56 20.87
C GLY A 90 14.52 -4.58 19.91
N GLY A 91 15.31 -4.17 18.92
CA GLY A 91 15.99 -5.09 17.99
C GLY A 91 15.03 -5.78 17.00
N ARG A 92 13.92 -5.10 16.68
CA ARG A 92 12.84 -5.66 15.87
C ARG A 92 12.90 -5.10 14.45
N LEU A 93 12.43 -5.91 13.51
CA LEU A 93 12.42 -5.58 12.08
C LEU A 93 11.02 -5.76 11.52
N LEU A 94 10.48 -4.71 10.90
CA LEU A 94 9.19 -4.73 10.22
C LEU A 94 9.41 -4.75 8.71
N ALA A 95 9.09 -5.88 8.09
CA ALA A 95 9.11 -6.03 6.64
C ALA A 95 7.68 -5.93 6.07
N ILE A 96 7.48 -5.06 5.09
CA ILE A 96 6.19 -4.82 4.45
C ILE A 96 6.34 -4.93 2.94
N SER A 97 5.43 -5.68 2.31
CA SER A 97 5.38 -5.81 0.85
C SER A 97 3.97 -5.58 0.31
N PRO A 98 3.76 -4.58 -0.55
CA PRO A 98 2.50 -4.40 -1.27
C PRO A 98 2.22 -5.58 -2.20
N GLN A 99 1.06 -6.21 -2.05
CA GLN A 99 0.71 -7.42 -2.78
C GLN A 99 -0.20 -7.16 -3.98
N GLU A 100 -1.30 -6.45 -3.78
CA GLU A 100 -2.27 -6.14 -4.83
C GLU A 100 -3.14 -4.95 -4.42
N SER A 101 -3.78 -4.33 -5.40
CA SER A 101 -4.81 -3.32 -5.19
C SER A 101 -6.14 -3.81 -5.77
N LYS A 102 -7.21 -3.80 -4.98
CA LYS A 102 -8.58 -4.12 -5.43
C LYS A 102 -9.59 -3.29 -4.67
N ASN A 103 -10.59 -2.75 -5.36
CA ASN A 103 -11.67 -1.95 -4.76
C ASN A 103 -11.15 -0.80 -3.87
N LYS A 104 -10.09 -0.10 -4.31
CA LYS A 104 -9.41 0.97 -3.55
C LYS A 104 -8.77 0.51 -2.23
N GLN A 105 -8.57 -0.78 -2.07
CA GLN A 105 -7.83 -1.37 -0.95
C GLN A 105 -6.50 -1.93 -1.43
N ILE A 106 -5.46 -1.69 -0.65
CA ILE A 106 -4.11 -2.21 -0.85
C ILE A 106 -3.93 -3.37 0.12
N ALA A 107 -3.61 -4.55 -0.40
CA ALA A 107 -3.19 -5.70 0.40
C ALA A 107 -1.69 -5.57 0.71
N LEU A 108 -1.32 -5.65 1.98
CA LEU A 108 0.06 -5.61 2.46
C LEU A 108 0.39 -6.91 3.17
N LYS A 109 1.47 -7.58 2.75
CA LYS A 109 2.09 -8.62 3.57
C LYS A 109 2.97 -7.94 4.61
N VAL A 110 2.73 -8.22 5.89
CA VAL A 110 3.40 -7.58 7.03
C VAL A 110 4.05 -8.66 7.88
N ARG A 111 5.36 -8.53 8.09
CA ARG A 111 6.14 -9.43 8.93
C ARG A 111 6.91 -8.63 9.97
N LEU A 112 6.79 -9.03 11.24
CA LEU A 112 7.56 -8.47 12.35
C LEU A 112 8.43 -9.57 12.93
N THR A 113 9.73 -9.31 13.07
CA THR A 113 10.69 -10.22 13.70
C THR A 113 11.46 -9.53 14.82
N GLU A 114 12.02 -10.33 15.73
CA GLU A 114 12.97 -9.91 16.76
C GLU A 114 14.20 -10.82 16.62
N GLY A 115 15.27 -10.31 16.01
CA GLY A 115 16.33 -11.16 15.46
C GLY A 115 15.76 -12.22 14.51
N ALA A 116 16.05 -13.50 14.79
CA ALA A 116 15.54 -14.63 14.01
C ALA A 116 14.12 -15.09 14.40
N LYS A 117 13.54 -14.56 15.49
CA LYS A 117 12.24 -14.98 16.00
C LYS A 117 11.10 -14.25 15.25
N PRO A 118 10.17 -14.97 14.60
CA PRO A 118 8.98 -14.35 14.03
C PRO A 118 8.02 -13.95 15.16
N LEU A 119 7.60 -12.68 15.17
CA LEU A 119 6.60 -12.16 16.09
C LEU A 119 5.22 -12.03 15.43
N LEU A 120 5.20 -11.74 14.12
CA LEU A 120 3.99 -11.64 13.31
C LEU A 120 4.31 -11.97 11.85
N ASP A 121 3.42 -12.72 11.21
CA ASP A 121 3.33 -12.82 9.75
C ASP A 121 1.85 -12.79 9.37
N THR A 122 1.43 -11.74 8.67
CA THR A 122 0.01 -11.56 8.31
C THR A 122 -0.13 -10.80 7.00
N THR A 123 -1.33 -10.84 6.43
CA THR A 123 -1.72 -10.00 5.31
C THR A 123 -2.89 -9.13 5.74
N VAL A 124 -2.73 -7.81 5.60
CA VAL A 124 -3.77 -6.83 5.93
C VAL A 124 -4.27 -6.16 4.66
N ARG A 125 -5.54 -5.81 4.62
CA ARG A 125 -6.12 -4.97 3.56
C ARG A 125 -6.45 -3.61 4.14
N LEU A 126 -5.85 -2.58 3.55
CA LEU A 126 -6.05 -1.20 3.94
C LEU A 126 -6.84 -0.48 2.86
N GLN A 127 -7.89 0.22 3.25
CA GLN A 127 -8.42 1.29 2.38
C GLN A 127 -7.28 2.26 2.08
N SER A 128 -7.22 2.79 0.85
CA SER A 128 -6.21 3.80 0.49
C SER A 128 -6.24 4.96 1.50
N ARG A 129 -5.08 5.33 2.05
CA ARG A 129 -4.89 6.32 3.13
C ARG A 129 -5.46 5.92 4.51
N GLY A 130 -5.89 4.67 4.68
CA GLY A 130 -6.25 4.10 5.98
C GLY A 130 -5.04 3.71 6.80
N HIS A 131 -5.25 3.53 8.10
CA HIS A 131 -4.23 3.09 9.05
C HIS A 131 -4.57 1.71 9.63
N PHE A 132 -3.59 0.81 9.63
CA PHE A 132 -3.59 -0.44 10.38
C PHE A 132 -2.70 -0.24 11.61
N LEU A 133 -3.23 -0.54 12.79
CA LEU A 133 -2.48 -0.48 14.03
C LEU A 133 -2.12 -1.90 14.48
N LEU A 134 -0.83 -2.16 14.64
CA LEU A 134 -0.32 -3.35 15.27
C LEU A 134 0.05 -3.00 16.72
N GLY A 135 -0.69 -3.58 17.66
CA GLY A 135 -0.27 -3.59 19.07
C GLY A 135 0.97 -4.46 19.23
N GLY A 136 1.97 -3.91 19.90
CA GLY A 136 3.29 -4.52 19.99
C GLY A 136 3.67 -5.00 21.39
N PRO A 137 4.87 -5.59 21.51
CA PRO A 137 5.43 -6.05 22.77
C PRO A 137 5.63 -4.91 23.78
N PRO A 138 5.78 -5.22 25.07
CA PRO A 138 6.12 -4.25 26.11
C PRO A 138 7.38 -3.42 25.76
N HIS A 139 7.36 -2.13 26.10
CA HIS A 139 8.49 -1.21 25.93
C HIS A 139 8.36 -0.02 26.88
N GLU A 140 9.44 0.33 27.60
CA GLU A 140 9.52 1.49 28.51
C GLU A 140 8.31 1.65 29.47
N GLY A 141 7.85 0.57 30.11
CA GLY A 141 6.70 0.62 31.04
C GLY A 141 5.33 0.77 30.37
N GLY A 142 5.28 0.66 29.05
CA GLY A 142 4.07 0.60 28.24
C GLY A 142 4.20 -0.47 27.15
N ALA A 143 3.65 -0.19 25.97
CA ALA A 143 3.78 -1.03 24.79
C ALA A 143 4.10 -0.19 23.56
N LEU A 144 4.80 -0.78 22.59
CA LEU A 144 4.88 -0.17 21.27
C LEU A 144 3.58 -0.39 20.51
N VAL A 145 3.16 0.62 19.76
CA VAL A 145 2.10 0.53 18.76
C VAL A 145 2.70 0.95 17.44
N ILE A 146 2.51 0.13 16.41
CA ILE A 146 3.02 0.41 15.06
C ILE A 146 1.82 0.78 14.18
N SER A 147 1.81 2.00 13.66
CA SER A 147 0.82 2.42 12.66
C SER A 147 1.39 2.24 11.25
N ILE A 148 0.63 1.59 10.38
CA ILE A 148 0.99 1.36 8.97
C ILE A 148 -0.10 2.01 8.11
N SER A 149 0.29 2.89 7.20
CA SER A 149 -0.58 3.41 6.15
C SER A 149 0.03 3.24 4.78
N ALA A 150 -0.82 3.08 3.78
CA ALA A 150 -0.44 2.92 2.39
C ALA A 150 -1.34 3.76 1.47
N SER A 151 -0.74 4.37 0.47
CA SER A 151 -1.45 5.07 -0.60
C SER A 151 -0.75 4.90 -1.93
N MET A 152 -1.53 4.98 -3.00
CA MET A 152 -1.05 5.16 -4.36
C MET A 152 -1.21 6.65 -4.66
N GLU A 153 -0.18 7.29 -5.23
CA GLU A 153 -0.26 8.69 -5.68
C GLU A 153 -1.26 8.87 -6.83
#